data_AF-A0A0R3R3R0-F1
#
_entry.id   AF-A0A0R3R3R0-F1
#
_cell.length_a   1.000
_cell.length_b   1.000
_cell.length_c   1.000
_cell.angle_alpha   90.00
_cell.angle_beta   90.00
_cell.angle_gamma   90.00
#
_symmetry.space_group_name_H-M   'P 1'
#
loop_
_entity.id
_entity.type
_entity.pdbx_description
1 polymer ?
#
loop_
_entity_poly.entity_id
_entity_poly.type
_entity_poly.pdbx_seq_one_letter_code
_entity_poly.pdbx_strand_id
1 'polypeptide(L)'
;FIDASELSHCCTIGKIHFEQLLSCAEIKLNETASICILTASICCMDTLLEHNCNYGIKMAESEDQCLLNITDIGGGIRKECCECCLLAKELSRNDKSCVAPNGFGAACLRSFHQCCFENAKSKQYHRNSDLLDLLSVGDRCISTKCEHLCTDRGGATVECSCHPGYELGPDGYSCIG
;
A
#
# COMPACT_ATOMS: atom_id res chain seq x y z
N PHE A 1 7.09 -0.21 31.82
CA PHE A 1 7.29 -0.78 30.47
C PHE A 1 5.91 -0.94 29.87
N ILE A 2 5.64 -0.30 28.74
CA ILE A 2 4.37 -0.44 28.00
C ILE A 2 4.53 -1.66 27.09
N ASP A 3 3.55 -2.56 27.10
CA ASP A 3 3.57 -3.79 26.31
C ASP A 3 3.02 -3.55 24.89
N ALA A 4 3.46 -4.33 23.91
CA ALA A 4 3.02 -4.23 22.51
C ALA A 4 1.50 -4.41 22.36
N SER A 5 0.89 -5.18 23.26
CA SER A 5 -0.57 -5.37 23.32
C SER A 5 -1.30 -4.08 23.69
N GLU A 6 -0.73 -3.25 24.57
CA GLU A 6 -1.31 -1.97 25.02
C GLU A 6 -1.26 -0.93 23.89
N LEU A 7 -0.13 -0.85 23.17
CA LEU A 7 -0.01 0.00 21.96
C LEU A 7 -0.97 -0.42 20.86
N SER A 8 -1.18 -1.73 20.66
CA SER A 8 -2.12 -2.24 19.68
C SER A 8 -3.56 -1.84 20.01
N HIS A 9 -3.93 -1.84 21.30
CA HIS A 9 -5.23 -1.35 21.74
C HIS A 9 -5.39 0.15 21.46
N CYS A 10 -4.41 0.97 21.81
CA CYS A 10 -4.40 2.41 21.52
C CYS A 10 -4.54 2.70 20.01
N CYS A 11 -3.81 1.94 19.18
CA CYS A 11 -3.92 2.03 17.73
C CYS A 11 -5.35 1.77 17.26
N THR A 12 -5.99 0.72 17.79
CA THR A 12 -7.37 0.34 17.47
C THR A 12 -8.35 1.46 17.80
N ILE A 13 -8.18 2.14 18.95
CA ILE A 13 -9.02 3.29 19.31
C ILE A 13 -8.87 4.42 18.27
N GLY A 14 -7.64 4.70 17.83
CA GLY A 14 -7.38 5.67 16.77
C GLY A 14 -8.09 5.36 15.46
N LYS A 15 -8.07 4.10 15.03
CA LYS A 15 -8.77 3.65 13.81
C LYS A 15 -10.28 3.87 13.91
N ILE A 16 -10.87 3.40 15.01
CA ILE A 16 -12.31 3.54 15.28
C ILE A 16 -12.73 5.02 15.31
N HIS A 17 -11.90 5.90 15.89
CA HIS A 17 -12.18 7.34 15.93
C HIS A 17 -12.34 7.93 14.52
N PHE A 18 -11.43 7.59 13.60
CA PHE A 18 -11.56 8.02 12.20
C PHE A 18 -12.83 7.43 11.55
N GLU A 19 -13.09 6.14 11.71
CA GLU A 19 -14.25 5.48 11.11
C GLU A 19 -15.59 6.12 11.53
N GLN A 20 -15.67 6.63 12.76
CA GLN A 20 -16.87 7.28 13.29
C GLN A 20 -17.02 8.74 12.88
N LEU A 21 -15.90 9.47 12.79
CA LEU A 21 -15.93 10.94 12.65
C LEU A 21 -15.40 11.45 11.31
N LEU A 22 -14.79 10.58 10.50
CA LEU A 22 -14.07 10.91 9.27
C LEU A 22 -13.02 12.03 9.50
N SER A 23 -12.47 12.10 10.71
CA SER A 23 -11.55 13.12 11.16
C SER A 23 -10.62 12.56 12.23
N CYS A 24 -9.39 13.07 12.26
CA CYS A 24 -8.40 12.74 13.29
C CYS A 24 -8.12 13.90 14.25
N ALA A 25 -8.97 14.92 14.24
CA ALA A 25 -8.90 15.99 15.22
C ALA A 25 -9.38 15.51 16.60
N GLU A 26 -8.77 16.05 17.66
CA GLU A 26 -9.22 15.93 19.06
C GLU A 26 -9.48 14.50 19.57
N ILE A 27 -8.52 13.59 19.40
CA ILE A 27 -8.60 12.26 20.02
C ILE A 27 -8.53 12.42 21.55
N LYS A 28 -9.69 12.31 22.21
CA LYS A 28 -9.81 12.39 23.67
C LYS A 28 -9.74 10.99 24.26
N LEU A 29 -8.56 10.60 24.72
CA LEU A 29 -8.38 9.39 25.52
C LEU A 29 -8.44 9.76 27.01
N ASN A 30 -9.14 8.95 27.80
CA ASN A 30 -9.16 9.07 29.26
C ASN A 30 -7.82 8.66 29.91
N GLU A 31 -6.91 8.08 29.13
CA GLU A 31 -5.58 7.68 29.58
C GLU A 31 -4.59 8.84 29.52
N THR A 32 -3.88 9.05 30.63
CA THR A 32 -2.81 10.04 30.79
C THR A 32 -1.48 9.62 30.13
N ALA A 33 -1.43 8.45 29.51
CA ALA A 33 -0.24 7.97 28.81
C ALA A 33 -0.11 8.68 27.46
N SER A 34 0.78 9.68 27.38
CA SER A 34 1.13 10.40 26.15
C SER A 34 1.43 9.46 24.97
N ILE A 35 2.00 8.29 25.25
CA ILE A 35 2.34 7.26 24.27
C ILE A 35 1.07 6.68 23.61
N CYS A 36 0.02 6.40 24.39
CA CYS A 36 -1.23 5.87 23.83
C CYS A 36 -1.91 6.88 22.90
N ILE A 37 -1.94 8.16 23.30
CA ILE A 37 -2.49 9.24 22.48
C ILE A 37 -1.73 9.38 21.15
N LEU A 38 -0.39 9.30 21.21
CA LEU A 38 0.44 9.33 20.01
C LEU A 38 0.14 8.13 19.11
N THR A 39 0.09 6.92 19.66
CA THR A 39 -0.21 5.71 18.88
C THR A 39 -1.59 5.76 18.25
N ALA A 40 -2.62 6.22 18.98
CA ALA A 40 -3.96 6.41 18.45
C ALA A 40 -3.98 7.45 17.32
N SER A 41 -3.28 8.59 17.49
CA SER A 41 -3.19 9.63 16.47
C SER A 41 -2.52 9.13 15.19
N ILE A 42 -1.43 8.38 15.30
CA ILE A 42 -0.74 7.76 14.15
C ILE A 42 -1.70 6.82 13.41
N CYS A 43 -2.35 5.90 14.12
CA CYS A 43 -3.25 4.94 13.48
C CYS A 43 -4.53 5.55 12.92
N CYS A 44 -5.02 6.63 13.52
CA CYS A 44 -6.11 7.42 12.96
C CYS A 44 -5.70 8.03 11.61
N MET A 45 -4.54 8.71 11.56
CA MET A 45 -4.04 9.33 10.34
C MET A 45 -3.74 8.31 9.25
N ASP A 46 -3.18 7.16 9.59
CA ASP A 46 -2.94 6.05 8.66
C ASP A 46 -4.27 5.59 8.01
N THR A 47 -5.30 5.37 8.83
CA THR A 47 -6.65 5.00 8.36
C THR A 47 -7.26 6.09 7.46
N LEU A 48 -7.05 7.38 7.80
CA LEU A 48 -7.48 8.50 6.98
C LEU A 48 -6.80 8.49 5.60
N LEU A 49 -5.49 8.26 5.55
CA LEU A 49 -4.74 8.21 4.30
C LEU A 49 -5.15 7.01 3.45
N GLU A 50 -5.36 5.84 4.07
CA GLU A 50 -5.87 4.65 3.38
C GLU A 50 -7.27 4.87 2.81
N HIS A 51 -8.18 5.47 3.59
CA HIS A 51 -9.51 5.83 3.11
C HIS A 51 -9.45 6.74 1.88
N ASN A 52 -8.58 7.76 1.91
CA ASN A 52 -8.38 8.67 0.79
C ASN A 52 -7.77 7.98 -0.42
N CYS A 53 -6.79 7.09 -0.23
CA CYS A 53 -6.23 6.28 -1.30
C CYS A 53 -7.30 5.42 -1.98
N ASN A 54 -8.12 4.71 -1.19
CA ASN A 54 -9.24 3.89 -1.68
C ASN A 54 -10.28 4.71 -2.45
N TYR A 55 -10.55 5.93 -2.01
CA TYR A 55 -11.41 6.85 -2.74
C TYR A 55 -10.81 7.22 -4.11
N GLY A 56 -9.50 7.49 -4.16
CA GLY A 56 -8.77 7.72 -5.42
C GLY A 56 -8.83 6.54 -6.39
N ILE A 57 -8.65 5.31 -5.89
CA ILE A 57 -8.79 4.08 -6.70
C ILE A 57 -10.18 4.02 -7.34
N LYS A 58 -11.25 4.22 -6.54
CA LYS A 58 -12.63 4.20 -7.05
C LYS A 58 -12.87 5.25 -8.12
N MET A 59 -12.33 6.46 -7.97
CA MET A 59 -12.43 7.49 -9.02
C MET A 59 -11.80 7.04 -10.33
N ALA A 60 -10.60 6.45 -10.28
CA ALA A 60 -9.97 5.90 -11.48
C ALA A 60 -10.79 4.76 -12.08
N GLU A 61 -11.42 3.91 -11.27
CA GLU A 61 -12.29 2.82 -11.73
C GLU A 61 -13.56 3.35 -12.44
N SER A 62 -14.27 4.31 -11.84
CA SER A 62 -15.59 4.76 -12.30
C SER A 62 -15.59 5.95 -13.25
N GLU A 63 -14.66 6.89 -13.09
CA GLU A 63 -14.68 8.18 -13.80
C GLU A 63 -13.58 8.29 -14.87
N ASP A 64 -12.58 7.38 -14.86
CA ASP A 64 -11.38 7.43 -15.70
C ASP A 64 -10.63 8.79 -15.59
N GLN A 65 -10.83 9.51 -14.49
CA GLN A 65 -10.26 10.84 -14.25
C GLN A 65 -9.87 10.99 -12.78
N CYS A 66 -8.76 11.69 -12.55
CA CYS A 66 -8.19 11.95 -11.23
C CYS A 66 -8.22 13.45 -10.88
N LEU A 67 -9.33 14.12 -11.16
CA LEU A 67 -9.51 15.55 -10.90
C LEU A 67 -9.68 15.79 -9.39
N LEU A 68 -8.59 16.15 -8.71
CA LEU A 68 -8.58 16.27 -7.26
C LEU A 68 -7.90 17.54 -6.77
N ASN A 69 -8.50 18.11 -5.71
CA ASN A 69 -7.89 19.17 -4.96
C ASN A 69 -6.84 18.59 -3.99
N ILE A 70 -5.57 18.88 -4.23
CA ILE A 70 -4.46 18.42 -3.39
C ILE A 70 -4.39 19.14 -2.04
N THR A 71 -5.19 20.19 -1.82
CA THR A 71 -5.16 20.98 -0.58
C THR A 71 -5.91 20.32 0.56
N ASP A 72 -6.74 19.32 0.29
CA ASP A 72 -7.46 18.58 1.32
C ASP A 72 -6.49 17.70 2.11
N ILE A 73 -6.80 17.44 3.39
CA ILE A 73 -6.07 16.44 4.18
C ILE A 73 -6.26 15.07 3.50
N GLY A 74 -5.15 14.46 3.08
CA GLY A 74 -5.16 13.23 2.28
C GLY A 74 -5.40 13.43 0.78
N GLY A 75 -5.49 14.67 0.29
CA GLY A 75 -5.67 14.95 -1.14
C GLY A 75 -4.50 14.47 -2.01
N GLY A 76 -3.26 14.60 -1.51
CA GLY A 76 -2.06 14.08 -2.18
C GLY A 76 -2.09 12.57 -2.39
N ILE A 77 -2.38 11.79 -1.33
CA ILE A 77 -2.43 10.32 -1.41
C ILE A 77 -3.62 9.84 -2.26
N ARG A 78 -4.76 10.54 -2.18
CA ARG A 78 -5.93 10.29 -3.03
C ARG A 78 -5.57 10.43 -4.51
N LYS A 79 -4.85 11.50 -4.87
CA LYS A 79 -4.38 11.74 -6.24
C LYS A 79 -3.40 10.67 -6.70
N GLU A 80 -2.37 10.39 -5.90
CA GLU A 80 -1.36 9.38 -6.21
C GLU A 80 -2.01 8.01 -6.50
N CYS A 81 -2.87 7.53 -5.58
CA CYS A 81 -3.54 6.25 -5.74
C CYS A 81 -4.46 6.19 -6.97
N CYS A 82 -5.16 7.29 -7.28
CA CYS A 82 -5.97 7.40 -8.49
C CYS A 82 -5.13 7.30 -9.75
N GLU A 83 -4.05 8.08 -9.86
CA GLU A 83 -3.19 8.11 -11.05
C GLU A 83 -2.48 6.77 -11.28
N CYS A 84 -2.06 6.10 -10.20
CA CYS A 84 -1.44 4.78 -10.28
C CYS A 84 -2.44 3.70 -10.73
N CYS A 85 -3.67 3.74 -10.23
CA CYS A 85 -4.73 2.87 -10.73
C CYS A 85 -5.05 3.13 -12.21
N LEU A 86 -5.16 4.40 -12.62
CA LEU A 86 -5.43 4.78 -14.00
C LEU A 86 -4.32 4.33 -14.96
N LEU A 87 -3.05 4.42 -14.53
CA LEU A 87 -1.92 3.90 -15.29
C LEU A 87 -2.03 2.38 -15.52
N ALA A 88 -2.39 1.61 -14.49
CA ALA A 88 -2.60 0.17 -14.62
C ALA A 88 -3.74 -0.17 -15.59
N LYS A 89 -4.85 0.59 -15.54
CA LYS A 89 -5.94 0.48 -16.51
C LYS A 89 -5.48 0.79 -17.93
N GLU A 90 -4.66 1.83 -18.11
CA GLU A 90 -4.14 2.21 -19.42
C GLU A 90 -3.21 1.15 -20.01
N LEU A 91 -2.30 0.58 -19.21
CA LEU A 91 -1.46 -0.55 -19.66
C LEU A 91 -2.30 -1.73 -20.09
N SER A 92 -3.31 -2.09 -19.28
CA SER A 92 -4.25 -3.17 -19.59
C SER A 92 -5.06 -2.92 -20.86
N ARG A 93 -5.52 -1.68 -21.09
CA ARG A 93 -6.25 -1.28 -22.30
C ARG A 93 -5.42 -1.38 -23.58
N ASN A 94 -4.10 -1.26 -23.46
CA ASN A 94 -3.16 -1.33 -24.57
C ASN A 94 -2.49 -2.72 -24.69
N ASP A 95 -3.04 -3.76 -24.05
CA ASP A 95 -2.50 -5.13 -24.03
C ASP A 95 -1.02 -5.20 -23.57
N LYS A 96 -0.60 -4.25 -22.74
CA LYS A 96 0.75 -4.23 -22.16
C LYS A 96 0.78 -4.98 -20.85
N SER A 97 1.95 -5.56 -20.53
CA SER A 97 2.20 -6.15 -19.23
C SER A 97 2.02 -5.10 -18.14
N CYS A 98 1.19 -5.42 -17.16
CA CYS A 98 0.90 -4.55 -16.04
C CYS A 98 2.02 -4.64 -14.98
N VAL A 99 3.11 -3.95 -15.29
CA VAL A 99 4.32 -3.87 -14.48
C VAL A 99 4.56 -2.41 -14.10
N ALA A 100 4.63 -2.12 -12.81
CA ALA A 100 4.86 -0.77 -12.32
C ALA A 100 6.33 -0.33 -12.55
N PRO A 101 6.59 0.94 -12.93
CA PRO A 101 7.93 1.50 -12.96
C PRO A 101 8.63 1.50 -11.58
N ASN A 102 9.96 1.48 -11.61
CA ASN A 102 10.78 1.68 -10.41
C ASN A 102 10.55 3.08 -9.81
N GLY A 103 10.54 3.18 -8.48
CA GLY A 103 10.44 4.45 -7.74
C GLY A 103 9.03 4.82 -7.28
N PHE A 104 8.02 4.01 -7.56
CA PHE A 104 6.68 4.21 -7.01
C PHE A 104 6.63 3.89 -5.51
N GLY A 105 5.90 4.72 -4.75
CA GLY A 105 5.66 4.50 -3.34
C GLY A 105 4.74 3.30 -3.09
N ALA A 106 4.73 2.80 -1.86
CA ALA A 106 3.94 1.62 -1.47
C ALA A 106 2.43 1.80 -1.73
N ALA A 107 1.88 3.00 -1.50
CA ALA A 107 0.47 3.29 -1.74
C ALA A 107 0.14 3.24 -3.24
N CYS A 108 0.94 3.91 -4.07
CA CYS A 108 0.82 3.85 -5.53
C CYS A 108 0.90 2.41 -6.06
N LEU A 109 1.89 1.64 -5.61
CA LEU A 109 2.07 0.24 -6.03
C LEU A 109 0.85 -0.62 -5.68
N ARG A 110 0.30 -0.47 -4.48
CA ARG A 110 -0.95 -1.14 -4.07
C ARG A 110 -2.10 -0.79 -5.00
N SER A 111 -2.34 0.50 -5.27
CA SER A 111 -3.40 0.97 -6.16
C SER A 111 -3.22 0.50 -7.60
N PHE A 112 -1.98 0.52 -8.11
CA PHE A 112 -1.64 0.04 -9.44
C PHE A 112 -1.96 -1.45 -9.59
N HIS A 113 -1.50 -2.29 -8.66
CA HIS A 113 -1.76 -3.73 -8.72
C HIS A 113 -3.24 -4.07 -8.55
N GLN A 114 -3.97 -3.31 -7.73
CA GLN A 114 -5.41 -3.49 -7.59
C GLN A 114 -6.15 -3.28 -8.92
N CYS A 115 -5.75 -2.28 -9.71
CA CYS A 115 -6.38 -1.96 -10.99
C CYS A 115 -5.82 -2.72 -12.20
N CYS A 116 -4.93 -3.68 -11.94
CA CYS A 116 -4.20 -4.44 -12.92
C CYS A 116 -5.04 -5.56 -13.59
N PHE A 117 -6.25 -5.87 -13.09
CA PHE A 117 -6.97 -7.10 -13.50
C PHE A 117 -8.53 -7.03 -13.53
N GLU A 118 -9.16 -5.86 -13.64
CA GLU A 118 -10.64 -5.77 -13.61
C GLU A 118 -11.37 -6.36 -14.84
N ASN A 119 -10.67 -6.72 -15.94
CA ASN A 119 -11.28 -7.36 -17.13
C ASN A 119 -10.94 -8.85 -17.35
N ALA A 120 -10.22 -9.50 -16.42
CA ALA A 120 -9.85 -10.92 -16.54
C ALA A 120 -10.88 -11.89 -15.89
N LYS A 121 -12.18 -11.61 -15.97
CA LYS A 121 -13.24 -12.56 -15.52
C LYS A 121 -13.41 -13.80 -16.43
N SER A 122 -12.40 -14.13 -17.25
CA SER A 122 -12.34 -15.40 -17.96
C SER A 122 -10.89 -15.89 -18.08
N LYS A 123 -10.40 -16.46 -16.97
CA LYS A 123 -9.49 -17.63 -16.93
C LYS A 123 -9.35 -18.05 -15.45
N GLN A 124 -10.39 -18.73 -14.95
CA GLN A 124 -10.29 -19.53 -13.72
C GLN A 124 -9.20 -20.59 -13.91
N TYR A 125 -8.22 -20.64 -12.99
CA TYR A 125 -7.77 -21.82 -12.24
C TYR A 125 -6.38 -21.53 -11.63
N HIS A 126 -6.37 -20.90 -10.44
CA HIS A 126 -5.42 -21.09 -9.32
C HIS A 126 -5.67 -19.99 -8.27
N ARG A 127 -6.89 -19.95 -7.73
CA ARG A 127 -7.40 -18.80 -6.96
C ARG A 127 -7.70 -19.14 -5.51
N ASN A 128 -6.74 -19.72 -4.80
CA ASN A 128 -6.89 -19.99 -3.36
C ASN A 128 -5.62 -19.84 -2.50
N SER A 129 -4.51 -19.32 -3.05
CA SER A 129 -3.28 -19.08 -2.26
C SER A 129 -2.82 -17.62 -2.21
N ASP A 130 -3.17 -16.78 -3.21
CA ASP A 130 -2.57 -15.43 -3.35
C ASP A 130 -3.32 -14.29 -2.65
N LEU A 131 -4.57 -14.48 -2.23
CA LEU A 131 -5.32 -13.40 -1.55
C LEU A 131 -4.91 -13.23 -0.09
N LEU A 132 -4.29 -14.25 0.50
CA LEU A 132 -3.81 -14.21 1.88
C LEU A 132 -2.42 -13.54 2.00
N ASP A 133 -1.67 -13.44 0.89
CA ASP A 133 -0.32 -12.85 0.85
C ASP A 133 -0.33 -11.33 0.63
N LEU A 134 -1.42 -10.78 0.08
CA LEU A 134 -1.63 -9.33 -0.10
C LEU A 134 -2.10 -8.60 1.17
N LEU A 135 -2.65 -9.33 2.14
CA LEU A 135 -3.13 -8.80 3.44
C LEU A 135 -2.13 -9.04 4.58
N SER A 136 -1.11 -9.87 4.33
CA SER A 136 -0.03 -10.11 5.27
C SER A 136 0.99 -9.00 5.15
N VAL A 137 0.87 -7.97 6.01
CA VAL A 137 2.00 -7.09 6.36
C VAL A 137 3.00 -7.89 7.23
N GLY A 138 3.44 -9.03 6.71
CA GLY A 138 4.67 -9.68 7.09
C GLY A 138 5.64 -9.30 5.99
N ASP A 139 6.74 -8.63 6.34
CA ASP A 139 7.73 -8.17 5.38
C ASP A 139 8.21 -9.38 4.55
N ARG A 140 7.71 -9.53 3.31
CA ARG A 140 8.02 -10.69 2.46
C ARG A 140 9.51 -10.76 2.16
N CYS A 141 10.23 -9.67 2.40
CA CYS A 141 11.68 -9.63 2.40
C CYS A 141 12.35 -10.46 3.50
N ILE A 142 11.63 -10.88 4.55
CA ILE A 142 12.16 -11.75 5.59
C ILE A 142 12.36 -13.18 5.08
N SER A 143 11.52 -13.64 4.16
CA SER A 143 11.57 -15.02 3.62
C SER A 143 12.34 -15.13 2.31
N THR A 144 12.79 -14.01 1.74
CA THR A 144 13.44 -13.99 0.41
C THR A 144 14.96 -13.97 0.54
N LYS A 145 15.63 -14.50 -0.50
CA LYS A 145 17.08 -14.71 -0.51
C LYS A 145 17.84 -13.62 -1.25
N CYS A 146 17.30 -12.39 -1.31
CA CYS A 146 17.99 -11.28 -1.96
C CYS A 146 19.36 -11.06 -1.31
N GLU A 147 20.43 -11.02 -2.11
CA GLU A 147 21.80 -10.90 -1.59
C GLU A 147 22.05 -9.53 -0.95
N HIS A 148 21.53 -8.47 -1.54
CA HIS A 148 21.71 -7.09 -1.06
C HIS A 148 20.40 -6.46 -0.60
N LEU A 149 19.56 -6.03 -1.54
CA LEU A 149 18.38 -5.21 -1.26
C LEU A 149 17.15 -6.00 -1.66
N CYS A 150 16.15 -6.07 -0.77
CA CYS A 150 14.83 -6.59 -1.07
C CYS A 150 13.81 -5.46 -1.02
N THR A 151 12.92 -5.41 -2.01
CA THR A 151 11.79 -4.50 -2.04
C THR A 151 10.52 -5.29 -2.24
N ASP A 152 9.64 -5.31 -1.24
CA ASP A 152 8.28 -5.79 -1.41
C ASP A 152 7.44 -4.71 -2.13
N ARG A 153 7.08 -4.99 -3.38
CA ARG A 153 6.29 -4.08 -4.22
C ARG A 153 4.78 -4.33 -4.15
N GLY A 154 4.31 -5.20 -3.26
CA GLY A 154 2.89 -5.56 -3.17
C GLY A 154 2.36 -6.33 -4.39
N GLY A 155 3.26 -6.86 -5.24
CA GLY A 155 2.94 -7.73 -6.37
C GLY A 155 2.93 -9.21 -5.98
N ALA A 156 2.97 -10.12 -6.95
CA ALA A 156 3.02 -11.57 -6.70
C ALA A 156 4.37 -12.04 -6.11
N THR A 157 5.44 -11.29 -6.31
CA THR A 157 6.79 -11.60 -5.78
C THR A 157 7.46 -10.32 -5.26
N VAL A 158 8.45 -10.47 -4.38
CA VAL A 158 9.36 -9.37 -4.05
C VAL A 158 10.36 -9.15 -5.18
N GLU A 159 11.00 -7.98 -5.21
CA GLU A 159 12.06 -7.67 -6.15
C GLU A 159 13.40 -7.48 -5.42
N CYS A 160 14.43 -8.19 -5.88
CA CYS A 160 15.79 -8.01 -5.39
C CYS A 160 16.53 -6.96 -6.23
N SER A 161 17.42 -6.20 -5.59
CA SER A 161 18.32 -5.26 -6.27
C SER A 161 19.69 -5.23 -5.59
N CYS A 162 20.69 -4.69 -6.29
CA CYS A 162 22.08 -4.70 -5.86
C CYS A 162 22.60 -3.30 -5.53
N HIS A 163 23.58 -3.23 -4.61
CA HIS A 163 24.30 -2.00 -4.35
C HIS A 163 25.07 -1.51 -5.59
N PRO A 164 25.39 -0.19 -5.68
CA PRO A 164 26.18 0.34 -6.78
C PRO A 164 27.50 -0.43 -6.98
N GLY A 165 27.80 -0.79 -8.22
CA GLY A 165 28.98 -1.58 -8.58
C GLY A 165 28.72 -3.09 -8.72
N TYR A 166 27.49 -3.54 -8.48
CA TYR A 166 27.06 -4.93 -8.66
C TYR A 166 25.83 -4.99 -9.57
N GLU A 167 25.72 -6.05 -10.38
CA GLU A 167 24.58 -6.35 -11.25
C GLU A 167 23.76 -7.51 -10.68
N LEU A 168 22.45 -7.48 -10.87
CA LEU A 168 21.59 -8.58 -10.42
C LEU A 168 21.80 -9.79 -11.33
N GLY A 169 22.13 -10.92 -10.73
CA GLY A 169 22.32 -12.19 -11.40
C GLY A 169 21.04 -12.69 -12.08
N PRO A 170 21.16 -13.64 -13.03
CA PRO A 170 20.04 -14.18 -13.79
C PRO A 170 19.07 -15.01 -12.95
N ASP A 171 19.47 -15.40 -11.73
CA ASP A 171 18.60 -16.05 -10.76
C ASP A 171 17.60 -15.07 -10.11
N GLY A 172 17.81 -13.76 -10.26
CA GLY A 172 16.97 -12.71 -9.69
C GLY A 172 17.19 -12.48 -8.20
N TYR A 173 18.22 -13.07 -7.60
CA TYR A 173 18.51 -12.97 -6.16
C TYR A 173 19.95 -12.60 -5.85
N SER A 174 20.90 -13.15 -6.61
CA SER A 174 22.34 -12.95 -6.38
C SER A 174 22.83 -11.65 -7.00
N CYS A 175 23.88 -11.05 -6.46
CA CYS A 175 24.54 -9.87 -6.99
C CYS A 175 25.95 -10.23 -7.47
N ILE A 176 26.24 -9.97 -8.74
CA ILE A 176 27.53 -10.25 -9.38
C ILE A 176 28.29 -8.95 -9.61
N GLY A 177 29.61 -8.94 -9.37
CA GLY A 177 30.49 -7.77 -9.50
C GLY A 177 31.90 -8.15 -9.92
#